data_AF-A0A927EDZ9-F1
#
_entry.id   AF-A0A927EDZ9-F1
#
_cell.length_a   1.000
_cell.length_b   1.000
_cell.length_c   1.000
_cell.angle_alpha   90.00
_cell.angle_beta   90.00
_cell.angle_gamma   90.00
#
_symmetry.space_group_name_H-M   'P 1'
#
loop_
_entity.id
_entity.type
_entity.pdbx_description
1 polymer ?
#
loop_
_entity_poly.entity_id
_entity_poly.type
_entity_poly.pdbx_seq_one_letter_code
_entity_poly.pdbx_strand_id
1 'polypeptide(L)'
;MPSLPVGRALLLACFLALPLGACVADGGDTSAGRASVLATTISRASACKAGSPQRSTLDRFLAAETARGATPEQIAAARSAYVSVSEAEMVNQDARPQACAAEERAALRERMARIRAGQFDAP
;
A
#
# COMPACT_ATOMS: atom_id res chain seq x y z
N MET A 1 24.18 9.43 -59.45
CA MET A 1 24.71 9.85 -58.13
C MET A 1 23.52 9.97 -57.16
N PRO A 2 23.66 9.58 -55.89
CA PRO A 2 23.25 8.28 -55.38
C PRO A 2 21.95 8.26 -54.55
N SER A 3 21.54 7.03 -54.30
CA SER A 3 20.52 6.42 -53.42
C SER A 3 20.22 7.05 -52.04
N LEU A 4 18.97 6.78 -51.62
CA LEU A 4 18.28 6.94 -50.31
C LEU A 4 19.15 6.68 -49.04
N PRO A 5 18.70 7.13 -47.84
CA PRO A 5 17.77 6.30 -47.06
C PRO A 5 16.63 7.08 -46.37
N VAL A 6 15.42 6.91 -46.90
CA VAL A 6 14.18 6.93 -46.11
C VAL A 6 14.15 5.60 -45.35
N GLY A 7 14.60 5.57 -44.10
CA GLY A 7 14.71 4.29 -43.39
C GLY A 7 15.10 4.34 -41.93
N ARG A 8 14.90 5.47 -41.24
CA ARG A 8 15.30 5.57 -39.82
C ARG A 8 14.33 6.29 -38.89
N ALA A 9 13.13 6.62 -39.35
CA ALA A 9 12.13 7.31 -38.53
C ALA A 9 11.10 6.39 -37.86
N LEU A 10 11.06 5.10 -38.21
CA LEU A 10 9.98 4.19 -37.77
C LEU A 10 10.28 3.38 -36.49
N LEU A 11 11.48 3.49 -35.90
CA LEU A 11 11.82 2.74 -34.69
C LEU A 11 11.55 3.49 -33.37
N LEU A 12 11.18 4.77 -33.42
CA LEU A 12 10.91 5.56 -32.20
C LEU A 12 9.44 5.58 -31.76
N ALA A 13 8.53 4.96 -32.52
CA ALA A 13 7.10 4.97 -32.19
C ALA A 13 6.65 3.82 -31.28
N CYS A 14 7.40 2.73 -31.18
CA CYS A 14 6.99 1.56 -30.38
C CYS A 14 7.36 1.63 -28.89
N PHE A 15 8.08 2.67 -28.44
CA PHE A 15 8.39 2.86 -27.02
C PHE A 15 7.33 3.65 -26.23
N LEU A 16 6.25 4.09 -26.89
CA LEU A 16 5.19 4.90 -26.26
C LEU A 16 3.93 4.10 -25.90
N ALA A 17 3.93 2.77 -26.07
CA ALA A 17 2.75 1.92 -25.87
C ALA A 17 2.91 0.86 -24.77
N LEU A 18 3.87 1.02 -23.86
CA LEU A 18 3.80 0.33 -22.57
C LEU A 18 3.28 1.31 -21.53
N PRO A 19 2.03 1.15 -21.03
CA PRO A 19 1.55 1.89 -19.89
C PRO A 19 2.22 1.31 -18.63
N LEU A 20 3.53 1.49 -18.50
CA LEU A 20 4.29 1.21 -17.28
C LEU A 20 3.99 2.24 -16.17
N GLY A 21 3.08 3.19 -16.43
CA GLY A 21 2.64 4.22 -15.49
C GLY A 21 1.32 3.92 -14.75
N ALA A 22 0.63 2.81 -15.02
CA ALA A 22 -0.68 2.54 -14.43
C ALA A 22 -0.65 1.75 -13.10
N CYS A 23 0.51 1.27 -12.65
CA CYS A 23 0.59 0.35 -11.51
C CYS A 23 0.93 1.01 -10.16
N VAL A 24 1.03 2.35 -10.08
CA VAL A 24 1.52 3.01 -8.85
C VAL A 24 0.59 4.11 -8.31
N ALA A 25 -0.40 4.57 -9.10
CA ALA A 25 -1.17 5.76 -8.71
C ALA A 25 -2.49 5.49 -7.96
N ASP A 26 -2.99 4.24 -7.92
CA ASP A 26 -4.34 3.98 -7.37
C ASP A 26 -4.42 2.67 -6.57
N GLY A 27 -3.37 2.37 -5.81
CA GLY A 27 -3.31 1.13 -5.03
C GLY A 27 -4.41 1.05 -3.95
N GLY A 28 -4.82 2.19 -3.39
CA GLY A 28 -5.81 2.28 -2.30
C GLY A 28 -7.21 1.75 -2.65
N ASP A 29 -7.53 1.62 -3.93
CA ASP A 29 -8.83 1.10 -4.37
C ASP A 29 -8.83 -0.42 -4.54
N THR A 30 -7.66 -1.06 -4.47
CA THR A 30 -7.52 -2.52 -4.45
C THR A 30 -7.40 -3.04 -3.01
N SER A 31 -7.84 -4.29 -2.77
CA SER A 31 -7.63 -4.95 -1.47
C SER A 31 -6.14 -5.00 -1.07
N ALA A 32 -5.25 -5.14 -2.05
CA ALA A 32 -3.81 -5.14 -1.84
C ALA A 32 -3.27 -3.78 -1.37
N GLY A 33 -3.63 -2.68 -2.03
CA GLY A 33 -3.15 -1.38 -1.56
C GLY A 33 -3.85 -0.89 -0.30
N ARG A 34 -5.12 -1.25 -0.03
CA ARG A 34 -5.73 -1.04 1.29
C ARG A 34 -4.96 -1.78 2.39
N ALA A 35 -4.54 -3.02 2.12
CA ALA A 35 -3.69 -3.78 3.04
C ALA A 35 -2.33 -3.11 3.26
N SER A 36 -1.69 -2.59 2.20
CA SER A 36 -0.46 -1.81 2.32
C SER A 36 -0.64 -0.56 3.18
N VAL A 37 -1.71 0.22 2.94
CA VAL A 37 -2.04 1.41 3.74
C VAL A 37 -2.27 1.05 5.21
N LEU A 38 -2.98 -0.05 5.47
CA LEU A 38 -3.18 -0.56 6.83
C LEU A 38 -1.83 -0.90 7.49
N ALA A 39 -0.95 -1.62 6.80
CA ALA A 39 0.37 -1.99 7.31
C ALA A 39 1.25 -0.76 7.62
N THR A 40 1.34 0.19 6.70
CA THR A 40 2.07 1.45 6.91
C THR A 40 1.49 2.25 8.09
N THR A 41 0.16 2.32 8.21
CA THR A 41 -0.52 3.00 9.33
C THR A 41 -0.16 2.35 10.66
N ILE A 42 -0.22 1.02 10.74
CA ILE A 42 0.11 0.25 11.94
C ILE A 42 1.58 0.42 12.33
N SER A 43 2.49 0.34 11.36
CA SER A 43 3.93 0.57 11.61
C SER A 43 4.14 1.97 12.18
N ARG A 44 3.60 2.99 11.51
CA ARG A 44 3.75 4.39 11.94
C ARG A 44 3.15 4.61 13.32
N ALA A 45 1.97 4.07 13.60
CA ALA A 45 1.35 4.16 14.91
C ALA A 45 2.18 3.48 16.01
N SER A 46 2.79 2.34 15.71
CA SER A 46 3.64 1.61 16.65
C SER A 46 4.92 2.39 16.97
N ALA A 47 5.61 2.89 15.95
CA ALA A 47 6.79 3.76 16.09
C ALA A 47 6.47 5.04 16.89
N CYS A 48 5.29 5.63 16.66
CA CYS A 48 4.82 6.83 17.35
C CYS A 48 4.30 6.59 18.78
N LYS A 49 4.25 5.35 19.27
CA LYS A 49 3.55 4.96 20.52
C LYS A 49 2.09 5.45 20.55
N ALA A 50 1.45 5.47 19.38
CA ALA A 50 0.05 5.85 19.17
C ALA A 50 -0.90 4.64 19.25
N GLY A 51 -0.35 3.42 19.32
CA GLY A 51 -1.11 2.21 19.56
C GLY A 51 -0.57 1.03 18.76
N SER A 52 -0.96 -0.17 19.18
CA SER A 52 -0.65 -1.42 18.48
C SER A 52 -1.92 -2.03 17.87
N PRO A 53 -1.77 -2.87 16.83
CA PRO A 53 -2.85 -3.70 16.31
C PRO A 53 -3.17 -4.83 17.28
N GLN A 54 -4.39 -5.34 17.23
CA GLN A 54 -4.75 -6.62 17.85
C GLN A 54 -4.29 -7.78 16.97
N ARG A 55 -4.07 -8.96 17.56
CA ARG A 55 -3.71 -10.19 16.82
C ARG A 55 -4.68 -10.51 15.67
N SER A 56 -5.97 -10.23 15.87
CA SER A 56 -7.04 -10.46 14.89
C SER A 56 -7.22 -9.32 13.88
N THR A 57 -6.39 -8.29 13.88
CA THR A 57 -6.61 -7.09 13.03
C THR A 57 -6.57 -7.46 11.55
N LEU A 58 -5.56 -8.25 11.12
CA LEU A 58 -5.44 -8.67 9.73
C LEU A 58 -6.62 -9.56 9.32
N ASP A 59 -7.00 -10.54 10.14
CA ASP A 59 -8.11 -11.43 9.81
C ASP A 59 -9.44 -10.68 9.70
N ARG A 60 -9.69 -9.70 10.59
CA ARG A 60 -10.87 -8.83 10.48
C ARG A 60 -10.83 -7.93 9.25
N PHE A 61 -9.65 -7.42 8.88
CA PHE A 61 -9.49 -6.65 7.66
C PHE A 61 -9.82 -7.51 6.43
N LEU A 62 -9.27 -8.72 6.34
CA LEU A 62 -9.54 -9.62 5.22
C LEU A 62 -11.02 -10.03 5.17
N ALA A 63 -11.66 -10.26 6.32
CA ALA A 63 -13.10 -10.50 6.38
C ALA A 63 -13.92 -9.30 5.87
N ALA A 64 -13.51 -8.07 6.19
CA ALA A 64 -14.13 -6.86 5.66
C ALA A 64 -13.94 -6.73 4.14
N GLU A 65 -12.77 -7.10 3.61
CA GLU A 65 -12.53 -7.14 2.16
C GLU A 65 -13.38 -8.21 1.46
N THR A 66 -13.53 -9.40 2.07
CA THR A 66 -14.45 -10.42 1.55
C THR A 66 -15.89 -9.93 1.54
N ALA A 67 -16.33 -9.21 2.60
CA ALA A 67 -17.66 -8.60 2.65
C ALA A 67 -17.85 -7.49 1.59
N ARG A 68 -16.77 -6.85 1.14
CA ARG A 68 -16.75 -5.91 0.01
C ARG A 68 -16.72 -6.62 -1.36
N GLY A 69 -16.74 -7.95 -1.40
CA GLY A 69 -16.77 -8.74 -2.63
C GLY A 69 -15.40 -9.08 -3.21
N ALA A 70 -14.32 -8.96 -2.45
CA ALA A 70 -13.00 -9.35 -2.92
C ALA A 70 -12.91 -10.87 -3.19
N THR A 71 -12.32 -11.24 -4.32
CA THR A 71 -12.10 -12.65 -4.70
C THR A 71 -11.01 -13.30 -3.84
N PRO A 72 -10.94 -14.65 -3.77
CA PRO A 72 -9.87 -15.34 -3.04
C PRO A 72 -8.46 -14.90 -3.44
N GLU A 73 -8.23 -14.65 -4.73
CA GLU A 73 -6.94 -14.18 -5.25
C GLU A 73 -6.61 -12.77 -4.75
N GLN A 74 -7.62 -11.89 -4.68
CA GLN A 74 -7.46 -10.53 -4.14
C GLN A 74 -7.22 -10.54 -2.64
N ILE A 75 -7.85 -11.46 -1.89
CA ILE A 75 -7.58 -11.68 -0.46
C ILE A 75 -6.16 -12.21 -0.25
N ALA A 76 -5.68 -13.13 -1.08
CA ALA A 76 -4.30 -13.62 -1.03
C ALA A 76 -3.30 -12.50 -1.33
N ALA A 77 -3.56 -11.68 -2.36
CA ALA A 77 -2.75 -10.52 -2.69
C ALA A 77 -2.73 -9.49 -1.55
N ALA A 78 -3.88 -9.24 -0.90
CA ALA A 78 -3.97 -8.37 0.26
C ALA A 78 -3.15 -8.87 1.46
N ARG A 79 -3.23 -10.17 1.76
CA ARG A 79 -2.39 -10.78 2.80
C ARG A 79 -0.90 -10.63 2.48
N SER A 80 -0.50 -10.91 1.24
CA SER A 80 0.88 -10.78 0.79
C SER A 80 1.36 -9.34 0.95
N ALA A 81 0.59 -8.37 0.47
CA ALA A 81 0.92 -6.94 0.54
C ALA A 81 1.08 -6.47 1.99
N TYR A 82 0.15 -6.82 2.87
CA TYR A 82 0.22 -6.47 4.29
C TYR A 82 1.52 -6.97 4.94
N VAL A 83 1.89 -8.24 4.71
CA VAL A 83 3.09 -8.85 5.29
C VAL A 83 4.35 -8.18 4.74
N SER A 84 4.48 -8.09 3.42
CA SER A 84 5.67 -7.50 2.78
C SER A 84 5.90 -6.05 3.22
N VAL A 85 4.84 -5.23 3.31
CA VAL A 85 4.96 -3.84 3.78
C VAL A 85 5.28 -3.80 5.27
N SER A 86 4.66 -4.64 6.10
CA SER A 86 4.96 -4.68 7.53
C SER A 86 6.42 -5.02 7.81
N GLU A 87 6.99 -5.98 7.08
CA GLU A 87 8.40 -6.36 7.18
C GLU A 87 9.33 -5.25 6.71
N ALA A 88 9.03 -4.65 5.55
CA ALA A 88 9.82 -3.53 5.02
C ALA A 88 9.83 -2.33 5.98
N GLU A 89 8.66 -1.99 6.53
CA GLU A 89 8.53 -0.90 7.48
C GLU A 89 9.25 -1.18 8.81
N MET A 90 9.21 -2.42 9.31
CA MET A 90 9.97 -2.82 10.49
C MET A 90 11.47 -2.57 10.29
N VAL A 91 12.03 -3.04 9.18
CA VAL A 91 13.44 -2.82 8.84
C VAL A 91 13.76 -1.32 8.69
N ASN A 92 12.88 -0.56 8.04
CA ASN A 92 13.07 0.87 7.84
C ASN A 92 13.09 1.65 9.16
N GLN A 93 12.19 1.33 10.10
CA GLN A 93 12.16 1.97 11.42
C GLN A 93 13.36 1.57 12.29
N ASP A 94 13.85 0.34 12.17
CA ASP A 94 15.07 -0.10 12.87
C ASP A 94 16.32 0.60 12.30
N ALA A 95 16.40 0.73 10.98
CA ALA A 95 17.53 1.38 10.30
C ALA A 95 17.54 2.90 10.49
N ARG A 96 16.36 3.53 10.44
CA ARG A 96 16.21 4.99 10.58
C ARG A 96 14.90 5.32 11.30
N PRO A 97 14.93 5.34 12.65
CA PRO A 97 13.76 5.74 13.43
C PRO A 97 13.31 7.14 13.07
N GLN A 98 12.02 7.30 12.80
CA GLN A 98 11.44 8.59 12.44
C GLN A 98 10.77 9.24 13.65
N ALA A 99 11.08 10.51 13.91
CA ALA A 99 10.41 11.29 14.94
C ALA A 99 8.91 11.44 14.65
N CYS A 100 8.12 11.65 15.70
CA CYS A 100 6.67 11.76 15.61
C CYS A 100 6.17 13.03 16.30
N ALA A 101 5.50 13.90 15.53
CA ALA A 101 4.89 15.11 16.05
C ALA A 101 3.69 14.79 16.96
N ALA A 102 3.30 15.72 17.83
CA ALA A 102 2.20 15.50 18.78
C ALA A 102 0.85 15.36 18.05
N GLU A 103 0.66 16.17 17.01
CA GLU A 103 -0.53 16.23 16.16
C GLU A 103 -0.69 14.93 15.37
N GLU A 104 0.42 14.46 14.78
CA GLU A 104 0.46 13.18 14.07
C GLU A 104 0.13 12.02 15.02
N ARG A 105 0.73 12.01 16.22
CA ARG A 105 0.44 10.98 17.22
C ARG A 105 -1.04 10.97 17.61
N ALA A 106 -1.67 12.14 17.75
CA ALA A 106 -3.09 12.24 18.05
C ALA A 106 -3.95 11.67 16.91
N ALA A 107 -3.66 12.03 15.66
CA ALA A 107 -4.35 11.48 14.48
C ALA A 107 -4.19 9.95 14.37
N LEU A 108 -2.99 9.44 14.61
CA LEU A 108 -2.72 8.00 14.61
C LEU A 108 -3.47 7.26 15.72
N ARG A 109 -3.61 7.86 16.91
CA ARG A 109 -4.41 7.26 18.01
C ARG A 109 -5.87 7.09 17.62
N GLU A 110 -6.44 8.13 17.03
CA GLU A 110 -7.82 8.11 16.55
C GLU A 110 -8.01 7.06 15.44
N ARG A 111 -7.08 7.03 14.47
CA ARG A 111 -7.08 6.05 13.39
C ARG A 111 -6.97 4.62 13.91
N MET A 112 -6.09 4.37 14.88
CA MET A 112 -5.93 3.06 15.51
C MET A 112 -7.17 2.64 16.31
N ALA A 113 -7.88 3.59 16.93
CA ALA A 113 -9.14 3.29 17.61
C ALA A 113 -10.19 2.76 16.63
N ARG A 114 -10.34 3.39 15.46
CA ARG A 114 -11.21 2.91 14.37
C ARG A 114 -10.81 1.53 13.87
N ILE A 115 -9.52 1.31 13.60
CA ILE A 115 -8.99 0.00 13.16
C ILE A 115 -9.32 -1.10 14.18
N ARG A 116 -9.18 -0.83 15.48
CA ARG A 116 -9.54 -1.79 16.53
C ARG A 116 -11.04 -2.06 16.60
N ALA A 117 -11.87 -1.07 16.27
CA ALA A 117 -13.31 -1.21 16.12
C ALA A 117 -13.72 -1.93 14.81
N GLY A 118 -12.76 -2.34 13.98
CA GLY A 118 -13.04 -3.05 12.71
C GLY A 118 -13.40 -2.13 11.55
N GLN A 119 -13.14 -0.82 11.68
CA GLN A 119 -13.35 0.16 10.63
C GLN A 119 -12.04 0.36 9.86
N PHE A 120 -12.02 -0.10 8.61
CA PHE A 120 -10.81 -0.17 7.78
C PHE A 120 -10.85 0.76 6.55
N ASP A 121 -11.91 1.53 6.36
CA ASP A 121 -12.03 2.49 5.26
C ASP A 121 -10.87 3.49 5.30
N ALA A 122 -10.30 3.86 4.16
CA ALA A 122 -9.30 4.93 4.08
C ALA A 122 -9.90 6.23 4.64
N PRO A 123 -9.09 7.10 5.29
CA PRO A 123 -9.54 8.44 5.64
C PRO A 123 -9.82 9.28 4.39
#